data_AF-A0A2A4VCN7-F1
#
_entry.id   AF-A0A2A4VCN7-F1
#
_cell.length_a   1.000
_cell.length_b   1.000
_cell.length_c   1.000
_cell.angle_alpha   90.00
_cell.angle_beta   90.00
_cell.angle_gamma   90.00
#
_symmetry.space_group_name_H-M   'P 1'
#
loop_
_entity.id
_entity.type
_entity.pdbx_description
1 polymer ?
#
loop_
_entity_poly.entity_id
_entity_poly.type
_entity_poly.pdbx_seq_one_letter_code
_entity_poly.pdbx_strand_id
1 'polypeptide(L)'
;MFEFLNFWADAIWMPVAYFSVHKKHRWWALGLVIGSMILIRLQAEIMVYIGFGNGIMGFMTSNVHTRGIIVSSSYYVLFIIIAHFSPKTEGIVFMAACLSFFFAIFVTTAIVMLL
;
A
#
# COMPACT_ATOMS: atom_id res chain seq x y z
N MET A 1 1.07 -0.87 22.74
CA MET A 1 1.06 0.57 22.35
C MET A 1 1.80 0.80 21.02
N PHE A 2 3.00 0.27 20.81
CA PHE A 2 3.71 0.32 19.51
C PHE A 2 2.99 -0.41 18.36
N GLU A 3 2.27 -1.51 18.63
CA GLU A 3 1.50 -2.22 17.59
C GLU A 3 0.30 -1.41 17.06
N PHE A 4 -0.35 -0.63 17.93
CA PHE A 4 -1.48 0.23 17.53
C PHE A 4 -1.02 1.38 16.62
N LEU A 5 0.19 1.91 16.85
CA LEU A 5 0.83 2.93 16.01
C LEU A 5 1.23 2.38 14.64
N ASN A 6 1.76 1.15 14.58
CA ASN A 6 2.01 0.46 13.32
C ASN A 6 0.70 0.16 12.56
N PHE A 7 -0.39 -0.11 13.27
CA PHE A 7 -1.71 -0.39 12.65
C PHE A 7 -2.29 0.77 11.83
N TRP A 8 -1.96 2.01 12.20
CA TRP A 8 -2.50 3.23 11.61
C TRP A 8 -1.48 4.03 10.80
N ALA A 9 -0.23 3.56 10.68
CA ALA A 9 0.81 4.25 9.92
C ALA A 9 0.37 4.52 8.47
N ASP A 10 -0.30 3.56 7.84
CA ASP A 10 -0.79 3.73 6.46
C ASP A 10 -1.91 4.79 6.33
N ALA A 11 -2.62 5.11 7.42
CA ALA A 11 -3.68 6.12 7.39
C ALA A 11 -3.13 7.54 7.15
N ILE A 12 -1.84 7.77 7.40
CA ILE A 12 -1.16 9.03 7.07
C ILE A 12 -1.15 9.25 5.54
N TRP A 13 -1.14 8.18 4.74
CA TRP A 13 -1.13 8.30 3.28
C TRP A 13 -2.46 8.76 2.69
N MET A 14 -3.58 8.63 3.40
CA MET A 14 -4.88 9.13 2.94
C MET A 14 -4.92 10.67 2.76
N PRO A 15 -4.60 11.50 3.79
CA PRO A 15 -4.56 12.94 3.60
C PRO A 15 -3.45 13.36 2.63
N VAL A 16 -2.29 12.68 2.66
CA VAL A 16 -1.19 12.98 1.73
C VAL A 16 -1.61 12.76 0.28
N ALA A 17 -2.25 11.63 -0.04
CA ALA A 17 -2.76 11.35 -1.38
C ALA A 17 -3.87 12.34 -1.79
N TYR A 18 -4.74 12.73 -0.85
CA TYR A 18 -5.81 13.68 -1.12
C TYR A 18 -5.32 15.09 -1.48
N PHE A 19 -4.31 15.60 -0.74
CA PHE A 19 -3.77 16.93 -0.98
C PHE A 19 -2.80 16.98 -2.17
N SER A 20 -2.05 15.91 -2.42
CA SER A 20 -1.04 15.88 -3.48
C SER A 20 -1.63 15.71 -4.89
N VAL A 21 -2.78 15.04 -5.02
CA VAL A 21 -3.40 14.73 -6.32
C VAL A 21 -4.42 15.80 -6.74
N HIS A 22 -4.43 16.09 -8.05
CA HIS A 22 -5.35 17.05 -8.66
C HIS A 22 -6.83 16.71 -8.42
N LYS A 23 -7.67 17.76 -8.24
CA LYS A 23 -9.10 17.66 -7.84
C LYS A 23 -9.92 16.63 -8.63
N LYS A 24 -9.61 16.41 -9.93
CA LYS A 24 -10.33 15.49 -10.81
C LYS A 24 -10.07 14.01 -10.49
N HIS A 25 -8.92 13.68 -9.89
CA HIS A 25 -8.43 12.29 -9.74
C HIS A 25 -8.28 11.83 -8.28
N ARG A 26 -8.64 12.67 -7.30
CA ARG A 26 -8.48 12.38 -5.87
C ARG A 26 -9.18 11.10 -5.43
N TRP A 27 -10.36 10.82 -5.97
CA TRP A 27 -11.13 9.63 -5.63
C TRP A 27 -10.45 8.34 -6.07
N TRP A 28 -9.76 8.35 -7.21
CA TRP A 28 -8.97 7.21 -7.68
C TRP A 28 -7.74 6.97 -6.81
N ALA A 29 -7.03 8.05 -6.45
CA ALA A 29 -5.88 7.98 -5.55
C ALA A 29 -6.27 7.49 -4.14
N LEU A 30 -7.40 7.98 -3.61
CA LEU A 30 -7.95 7.47 -2.34
C LEU A 30 -8.35 6.00 -2.45
N GLY A 31 -8.99 5.60 -3.55
CA GLY A 31 -9.35 4.20 -3.80
C GLY A 31 -8.14 3.28 -3.81
N LEU A 32 -7.02 3.71 -4.42
CA LEU A 32 -5.75 3.00 -4.40
C LEU A 32 -5.25 2.80 -2.96
N VAL A 33 -5.14 3.88 -2.18
CA VAL A 33 -4.60 3.83 -0.80
C VAL A 33 -5.49 2.97 0.09
N ILE A 34 -6.80 3.23 0.12
CA ILE A 34 -7.74 2.48 0.95
C ILE A 34 -7.79 1.00 0.55
N GLY A 35 -7.85 0.73 -0.76
CA GLY A 35 -7.87 -0.64 -1.27
C GLY A 35 -6.62 -1.42 -0.88
N SER A 36 -5.44 -0.82 -1.05
CA SER A 36 -4.18 -1.47 -0.69
C SER A 36 -4.00 -1.61 0.82
N MET A 37 -4.49 -0.68 1.63
CA MET A 37 -4.52 -0.81 3.10
C MET A 37 -5.33 -2.04 3.55
N ILE A 38 -6.54 -2.21 3.03
CA ILE A 38 -7.40 -3.36 3.37
C ILE A 38 -6.72 -4.67 2.95
N LEU A 39 -6.14 -4.68 1.76
CA LEU A 39 -5.53 -5.86 1.19
C LEU A 39 -4.25 -6.30 1.92
N ILE A 40 -3.39 -5.36 2.34
CA ILE A 40 -2.19 -5.68 3.14
C ILE A 40 -2.57 -6.23 4.51
N ARG A 41 -3.62 -5.69 5.12
CA ARG A 41 -4.16 -6.22 6.38
C ARG A 41 -4.65 -7.65 6.22
N LEU A 42 -5.42 -7.91 5.16
CA LEU A 42 -5.90 -9.26 4.86
C LEU A 42 -4.73 -10.24 4.65
N GLN A 43 -3.69 -9.84 3.90
CA GLN A 43 -2.50 -10.68 3.71
C GLN A 43 -1.79 -10.96 5.05
N ALA A 44 -1.60 -9.94 5.89
CA ALA A 44 -0.95 -10.11 7.18
C ALA A 44 -1.76 -10.99 8.14
N GLU A 45 -3.08 -10.82 8.21
CA GLU A 45 -3.97 -11.65 9.03
C GLU A 45 -3.96 -13.11 8.60
N ILE A 46 -3.98 -13.38 7.28
CA ILE A 46 -3.86 -14.73 6.73
C ILE A 46 -2.54 -15.36 7.19
N MET A 47 -1.43 -14.64 7.10
CA MET A 47 -0.11 -15.14 7.50
C MET A 47 -0.03 -15.45 8.99
N VAL A 48 -0.61 -14.61 9.84
CA VAL A 48 -0.72 -14.86 11.29
C VAL A 48 -1.61 -16.06 11.56
N TYR A 49 -2.73 -16.23 10.86
CA TYR A 49 -3.66 -17.34 11.04
C TYR A 49 -3.05 -18.69 10.65
N ILE A 50 -2.20 -18.74 9.62
CA ILE A 50 -1.48 -19.96 9.20
C ILE A 50 -0.31 -20.27 10.17
N GLY A 51 -0.01 -19.38 11.13
CA GLY A 51 1.05 -19.57 12.13
C GLY A 51 2.42 -19.01 11.69
N PHE A 52 2.49 -18.33 10.55
CA PHE A 52 3.71 -17.73 9.99
C PHE A 52 3.70 -16.20 10.14
N GLY A 53 3.50 -15.71 11.37
CA GLY A 53 3.44 -14.27 11.66
C GLY A 53 4.74 -13.48 11.40
N ASN A 54 5.86 -14.18 11.18
CA ASN A 54 7.18 -13.59 10.89
C ASN A 54 7.72 -13.94 9.48
N GLY A 55 6.96 -14.66 8.66
CA GLY A 55 7.37 -15.15 7.35
C GLY A 55 7.46 -16.69 7.29
N ILE A 56 7.31 -17.26 6.10
CA ILE A 56 7.31 -18.72 5.89
C ILE A 56 8.74 -19.26 5.81
N MET A 57 9.64 -18.53 5.14
CA MET A 57 11.03 -18.96 4.97
C MET A 57 11.94 -18.59 6.14
N GLY A 58 11.53 -17.67 7.01
CA GLY A 58 12.29 -17.28 8.20
C GLY A 58 13.59 -16.54 7.89
N PHE A 59 13.75 -15.98 6.68
CA PHE A 59 14.94 -15.19 6.32
C PHE A 59 15.01 -13.87 7.08
N MET A 60 13.88 -13.44 7.61
CA MET A 60 13.69 -12.09 8.07
C MET A 60 12.83 -12.19 9.34
N THR A 61 13.23 -11.51 10.42
CA THR A 61 12.67 -11.69 11.78
C THR A 61 11.61 -10.65 12.16
N SER A 62 11.34 -9.69 11.28
CA SER A 62 10.38 -8.62 11.54
C SER A 62 8.93 -9.04 11.24
N ASN A 63 7.96 -8.45 11.94
CA ASN A 63 6.54 -8.75 11.76
C ASN A 63 6.09 -8.50 10.31
N VAL A 64 5.37 -9.46 9.75
CA VAL A 64 4.85 -9.47 8.37
C VAL A 64 4.05 -8.20 8.05
N HIS A 65 3.27 -7.69 9.01
CA HIS A 65 2.48 -6.47 8.84
C HIS A 65 3.36 -5.23 8.66
N THR A 66 4.43 -5.08 9.45
CA THR A 66 5.34 -3.93 9.36
C THR A 66 6.06 -3.90 8.01
N ARG A 67 6.43 -5.06 7.46
CA ARG A 67 7.03 -5.12 6.13
C ARG A 67 6.06 -4.73 5.03
N GLY A 68 4.79 -5.16 5.15
CA GLY A 68 3.72 -4.76 4.25
C GLY A 68 3.60 -3.24 4.15
N ILE A 69 3.60 -2.54 5.30
CA ILE A 69 3.53 -1.07 5.39
C ILE A 69 4.74 -0.40 4.73
N ILE A 70 5.95 -0.93 4.93
CA ILE A 70 7.17 -0.34 4.36
C ILE A 70 7.11 -0.42 2.83
N VAL A 71 6.71 -1.58 2.31
CA VAL A 71 6.57 -1.80 0.87
C VAL A 71 5.50 -0.87 0.31
N SER A 72 4.29 -0.84 0.87
CA SER A 72 3.21 0.03 0.38
C SER A 72 3.58 1.51 0.41
N SER A 73 4.20 1.97 1.50
CA SER A 73 4.68 3.34 1.65
C SER A 73 5.66 3.73 0.54
N SER A 74 6.58 2.84 0.18
CA SER A 74 7.52 3.10 -0.94
C SER A 74 6.79 3.29 -2.28
N TYR A 75 5.75 2.50 -2.55
CA TYR A 75 4.93 2.62 -3.75
C TYR A 75 4.02 3.85 -3.73
N TYR A 76 3.48 4.23 -2.57
CA TYR A 76 2.68 5.46 -2.44
C TYR A 76 3.51 6.71 -2.74
N VAL A 77 4.76 6.77 -2.26
CA VAL A 77 5.68 7.87 -2.60
C VAL A 77 5.88 7.96 -4.11
N LEU A 78 6.22 6.84 -4.75
CA LEU A 78 6.40 6.79 -6.21
C LEU A 78 5.14 7.22 -6.96
N PHE A 79 3.98 6.71 -6.54
CA PHE A 79 2.69 7.05 -7.12
C PHE A 79 2.39 8.54 -6.99
N ILE A 80 2.60 9.14 -5.82
CA ILE A 80 2.35 10.57 -5.57
C ILE A 80 3.26 11.43 -6.43
N ILE A 81 4.55 11.09 -6.54
CA ILE A 81 5.51 11.82 -7.40
C ILE A 81 4.98 11.82 -8.85
N ILE A 82 4.66 10.65 -9.39
CA ILE A 82 4.16 10.51 -10.77
C ILE A 82 2.83 11.25 -10.95
N ALA A 83 1.91 11.10 -10.01
CA ALA A 83 0.59 11.74 -10.05
C ALA A 83 0.68 13.27 -9.98
N HIS A 84 1.67 13.81 -9.28
CA HIS A 84 1.92 15.25 -9.20
C HIS A 84 2.43 15.83 -10.53
N PHE A 85 3.34 15.12 -11.21
CA PHE A 85 3.88 15.56 -12.51
C PHE A 85 2.93 15.36 -13.69
N SER A 86 1.79 14.69 -13.50
CA SER A 86 0.87 14.32 -14.58
C SER A 86 -0.52 14.98 -14.49
N PRO A 87 -0.61 16.33 -14.51
CA PRO A 87 -1.86 17.07 -14.25
C PRO A 87 -2.94 16.95 -15.33
N LYS A 88 -2.56 16.61 -16.57
CA LYS A 88 -3.47 16.62 -17.74
C LYS A 88 -3.90 15.22 -18.19
N THR A 89 -3.67 14.20 -17.38
CA THR A 89 -4.00 12.82 -17.75
C THR A 89 -5.52 12.59 -17.74
N GLU A 90 -6.01 11.89 -18.76
CA GLU A 90 -7.38 11.41 -18.83
C GLU A 90 -7.72 10.46 -17.67
N GLY A 91 -8.96 10.52 -17.18
CA GLY A 91 -9.38 9.77 -15.98
C GLY A 91 -9.18 8.26 -16.09
N ILE A 92 -9.38 7.70 -17.29
CA ILE A 92 -9.21 6.27 -17.58
C ILE A 92 -7.73 5.86 -17.46
N VAL A 93 -6.81 6.68 -17.96
CA VAL A 93 -5.37 6.41 -17.89
C VAL A 93 -4.88 6.50 -16.45
N PHE A 94 -5.39 7.48 -15.68
CA PHE A 94 -5.07 7.59 -14.25
C PHE A 94 -5.59 6.40 -13.45
N MET A 95 -6.82 5.93 -13.74
CA MET A 95 -7.39 4.74 -13.14
C MET A 95 -6.55 3.49 -13.44
N ALA A 96 -6.14 3.31 -14.70
CA ALA A 96 -5.28 2.18 -15.10
C ALA A 96 -3.96 2.20 -14.33
N ALA A 97 -3.33 3.37 -14.19
CA ALA A 97 -2.11 3.52 -13.40
C ALA A 97 -2.35 3.15 -11.91
N CYS A 98 -3.44 3.63 -11.30
CA CYS A 98 -3.80 3.24 -9.93
C CYS A 98 -3.93 1.72 -9.80
N LEU A 99 -4.60 1.07 -10.75
CA LEU A 99 -4.78 -0.38 -10.74
C LEU A 99 -3.43 -1.12 -10.90
N SER A 100 -2.54 -0.64 -11.76
CA SER A 100 -1.19 -1.20 -11.90
C SER A 100 -0.39 -1.09 -10.60
N PHE A 101 -0.42 0.06 -9.93
CA PHE A 101 0.24 0.25 -8.63
C PHE A 101 -0.38 -0.63 -7.54
N PHE A 102 -1.70 -0.81 -7.55
CA PHE A 102 -2.39 -1.69 -6.61
C PHE A 102 -1.89 -3.14 -6.73
N PHE A 103 -1.82 -3.68 -7.95
CA PHE A 103 -1.30 -5.03 -8.17
C PHE A 103 0.20 -5.14 -7.88
N ALA A 104 0.98 -4.11 -8.20
CA ALA A 104 2.41 -4.09 -7.89
C ALA A 104 2.65 -4.15 -6.37
N ILE A 105 1.87 -3.40 -5.58
CA ILE A 105 1.90 -3.47 -4.12
C ILE A 105 1.52 -4.88 -3.68
N PHE A 106 0.38 -5.42 -4.14
CA PHE A 106 -0.10 -6.76 -3.76
C PHE A 106 0.93 -7.87 -3.96
N VAL A 107 1.54 -7.92 -5.15
CA VAL A 107 2.51 -8.96 -5.50
C VAL A 107 3.79 -8.80 -4.68
N THR A 108 4.29 -7.57 -4.56
CA THR A 108 5.53 -7.31 -3.83
C THR A 108 5.35 -7.57 -2.34
N THR A 109 4.21 -7.19 -1.75
CA THR A 109 3.91 -7.51 -0.35
C THR A 109 3.76 -9.00 -0.16
N ALA A 110 3.06 -9.72 -1.05
CA ALA A 110 2.95 -11.18 -0.96
C ALA A 110 4.33 -11.88 -0.95
N ILE A 111 5.26 -11.43 -1.81
CA ILE A 111 6.64 -11.97 -1.85
C ILE A 111 7.39 -11.65 -0.55
N VAL A 112 7.34 -10.39 -0.10
CA VAL A 112 8.05 -9.93 1.11
C VAL A 112 7.50 -10.57 2.39
N MET A 113 6.21 -10.89 2.41
CA MET A 113 5.56 -11.60 3.52
C MET A 113 5.90 -13.10 3.52
N LEU A 114 6.23 -13.69 2.36
CA LEU A 114 6.66 -15.08 2.26
C LEU A 114 8.08 -15.29 2.82
N LEU A 115 8.97 -14.34 2.53
CA LEU A 115 10.38 -14.29 2.99
C LEU A 115 10.50 -14.21 4.52
#